data_AF-A0A2S8BJD2-F1
#
_entry.id   AF-A0A2S8BJD2-F1
#
_cell.length_a   1.000
_cell.length_b   1.000
_cell.length_c   1.000
_cell.angle_alpha   90.00
_cell.angle_beta   90.00
_cell.angle_gamma   90.00
#
_symmetry.space_group_name_H-M   'P 1'
#
loop_
_entity.id
_entity.type
_entity.pdbx_description
1 polymer ?
#
loop_
_entity_poly.entity_id
_entity_poly.type
_entity_poly.pdbx_seq_one_letter_code
_entity_poly.pdbx_strand_id
1 'polypeptide(L)'
;MPTSALPPPPELAAGPDVLLRCPVVDDVDGMVEQCVDPETQRWISIPVPYTASDAREFVDRATQAWQAGTVATFAIVYRGRFAGSLDLRMDGWAAPRSGSGWPRGRAAAG
;
A
#
# COMPACT_ATOMS: atom_id res chain seq x y z
N MET A 1 27.89 -4.59 -8.76
CA MET A 1 27.07 -3.53 -9.35
C MET A 1 26.56 -2.69 -8.20
N PRO A 2 26.72 -1.35 -8.17
CA PRO A 2 26.04 -0.57 -7.14
C PRO A 2 24.54 -0.72 -7.38
N THR A 3 23.82 -1.35 -6.45
CA THR A 3 22.36 -1.27 -6.40
C THR A 3 22.06 0.20 -6.19
N SER A 4 21.61 0.89 -7.24
CA SER A 4 21.15 2.27 -7.08
C SER A 4 20.01 2.23 -6.06
N ALA A 5 20.20 2.87 -4.91
CA ALA A 5 19.13 3.06 -3.96
C ALA A 5 17.98 3.80 -4.68
N LEU A 6 16.74 3.42 -4.38
CA LEU A 6 15.59 4.14 -4.89
C LEU A 6 15.60 5.56 -4.29
N PRO A 7 15.13 6.57 -5.05
CA PRO A 7 14.90 7.91 -4.49
C PRO A 7 13.91 7.83 -3.32
N PRO A 8 13.77 8.86 -2.47
CA PRO A 8 12.70 8.88 -1.49
C PRO A 8 11.33 8.69 -2.16
N PRO A 9 10.36 8.03 -1.49
CA PRO A 9 9.01 7.87 -2.02
C PRO A 9 8.42 9.26 -2.35
N PRO A 10 7.78 9.43 -3.51
CA PRO A 10 7.17 10.69 -3.86
C PRO A 10 5.96 10.98 -2.96
N GLU A 11 5.68 12.26 -2.74
CA GLU A 11 4.39 12.70 -2.22
C GLU A 11 3.43 12.96 -3.38
N LEU A 12 2.20 12.45 -3.30
CA LEU A 12 1.20 12.58 -4.36
C LEU A 12 -0.04 13.27 -3.80
N ALA A 13 -0.38 14.44 -4.35
CA ALA A 13 -1.63 15.13 -4.02
C ALA A 13 -2.78 14.59 -4.89
N ALA A 14 -3.90 14.24 -4.26
CA ALA A 14 -5.13 13.80 -4.92
C ALA A 14 -6.27 14.81 -4.64
N GLY A 15 -6.20 15.97 -5.31
CA GLY A 15 -7.07 17.11 -5.00
C GLY A 15 -6.55 17.92 -3.80
N PRO A 16 -7.37 18.84 -3.26
CA PRO A 16 -6.91 19.77 -2.22
C PRO A 16 -6.80 19.15 -0.82
N ASP A 17 -7.55 18.07 -0.55
CA ASP A 17 -7.72 17.53 0.80
C ASP A 17 -6.97 16.22 1.04
N VAL A 18 -6.41 15.58 0.00
CA VAL A 18 -5.77 14.26 0.11
C VAL A 18 -4.31 14.33 -0.31
N LEU A 19 -3.45 13.82 0.57
CA LEU A 19 -2.02 13.62 0.33
C LEU A 19 -1.68 12.15 0.53
N LEU A 20 -0.96 11.56 -0.41
CA LEU A 20 -0.35 10.25 -0.28
C LEU A 20 1.14 10.46 -0.04
N ARG A 21 1.66 9.94 1.06
CA ARG A 21 3.08 10.01 1.40
C ARG A 21 3.53 8.72 2.07
N CYS A 22 4.83 8.52 2.21
CA CYS A 22 5.34 7.43 3.03
C CYS A 22 4.72 7.53 4.46
N PRO A 23 4.29 6.41 5.06
CA PRO A 23 3.90 6.39 6.47
C PRO A 23 5.04 6.88 7.36
N VAL A 24 4.70 7.62 8.41
CA VAL A 24 5.66 8.14 9.39
C VAL A 24 5.21 7.80 10.81
N VAL A 25 6.12 7.94 11.77
CA VAL A 25 5.82 7.63 13.19
C VAL A 25 4.66 8.46 13.74
N ASP A 26 4.45 9.68 13.24
CA ASP A 26 3.33 10.54 13.64
C ASP A 26 1.96 9.98 13.21
N ASP A 27 1.90 8.99 12.31
CA ASP A 27 0.67 8.31 11.92
C ASP A 27 0.24 7.23 12.93
N VAL A 28 1.11 6.84 13.87
CA VAL A 28 0.90 5.69 14.77
C VAL A 28 -0.42 5.77 15.53
N ASP A 29 -0.78 6.95 16.05
CA ASP A 29 -2.02 7.09 16.81
C ASP A 29 -3.25 6.88 15.91
N GLY A 30 -3.22 7.41 14.68
CA GLY A 30 -4.30 7.20 13.69
C GLY A 30 -4.37 5.76 13.20
N MET A 31 -3.23 5.07 13.05
CA MET A 31 -3.18 3.65 12.73
C MET A 31 -3.80 2.81 13.85
N VAL A 32 -3.43 3.07 15.11
CA VAL A 32 -4.00 2.36 16.26
C VAL A 32 -5.50 2.60 16.33
N GLU A 33 -5.97 3.86 16.21
CA GLU A 33 -7.39 4.22 16.19
C GLU A 33 -8.18 3.41 15.15
N GLN A 34 -7.68 3.33 13.91
CA GLN A 34 -8.34 2.55 12.85
C GLN A 34 -8.26 1.04 13.11
N CYS A 35 -7.12 0.52 13.55
CA CYS A 35 -6.92 -0.93 13.73
C CYS A 35 -7.64 -1.50 14.95
N VAL A 36 -7.99 -0.69 15.96
CA VAL A 36 -8.82 -1.13 17.10
C VAL A 36 -10.31 -1.03 16.84
N ASP A 37 -10.74 -0.38 15.75
CA ASP A 37 -12.14 -0.30 15.34
C ASP A 37 -12.66 -1.70 14.94
N PRO A 38 -13.72 -2.21 15.59
CA PRO A 38 -14.36 -3.48 15.25
C PRO A 38 -14.83 -3.56 13.79
N GLU A 39 -15.24 -2.44 13.19
CA GLU A 39 -15.63 -2.42 11.78
C GLU A 39 -14.44 -2.72 10.88
N THR A 40 -13.27 -2.16 11.19
CA THR A 40 -12.02 -2.41 10.46
C THR A 40 -11.57 -3.86 10.62
N GLN A 41 -11.53 -4.37 11.86
CA GLN A 41 -11.13 -5.75 12.16
C GLN A 41 -12.00 -6.83 11.49
N ARG A 42 -13.22 -6.48 11.09
CA ARG A 42 -14.09 -7.38 10.32
C ARG A 42 -13.56 -7.67 8.92
N TRP A 43 -12.85 -6.73 8.32
CA TRP A 43 -12.43 -6.79 6.92
C TRP A 43 -10.94 -7.10 6.74
N ILE A 44 -10.10 -6.80 7.74
CA ILE A 44 -8.66 -7.00 7.68
C ILE A 44 -8.16 -7.94 8.77
N SER A 45 -7.25 -8.85 8.39
CA SER A 45 -6.55 -9.73 9.33
C SER A 45 -5.33 -9.02 9.90
N ILE A 46 -5.46 -8.54 11.13
CA ILE A 46 -4.39 -7.85 11.89
C ILE A 46 -4.26 -8.48 13.29
N PRO A 47 -3.12 -8.28 13.99
CA PRO A 47 -2.96 -8.70 15.37
C PRO A 47 -4.06 -8.10 16.27
N VAL A 48 -4.56 -8.91 17.21
CA VAL A 48 -5.52 -8.48 18.23
C VAL A 48 -4.98 -8.90 19.61
N PRO A 49 -4.69 -7.95 20.53
CA PRO A 49 -4.85 -6.50 20.38
C PRO A 49 -3.80 -5.88 19.45
N TYR A 50 -4.21 -4.88 18.66
CA TYR A 50 -3.29 -4.07 17.86
C TYR A 50 -2.70 -2.95 18.72
N THR A 51 -1.37 -2.81 18.72
CA THR A 51 -0.65 -1.88 19.61
C THR A 51 0.12 -0.82 18.83
N ALA A 52 0.54 0.24 19.53
CA ALA A 52 1.44 1.24 18.95
C ALA A 52 2.80 0.64 18.52
N SER A 53 3.21 -0.50 19.06
CA SER A 53 4.41 -1.21 18.60
C SER A 53 4.20 -1.83 17.22
N ASP A 54 3.02 -2.43 16.99
CA ASP A 54 2.65 -3.02 15.69
C ASP A 54 2.58 -1.94 14.60
N ALA A 55 2.07 -0.75 14.94
CA ALA A 55 2.02 0.40 14.05
C ALA A 55 3.43 0.90 13.67
N ARG A 56 4.35 0.99 14.64
CA ARG A 56 5.76 1.38 14.36
C ARG A 56 6.45 0.34 13.49
N GLU A 57 6.26 -0.94 13.77
CA GLU A 57 6.80 -2.02 12.94
C GLU A 57 6.23 -1.96 11.52
N PHE A 58 4.96 -1.59 11.35
CA PHE A 58 4.39 -1.35 10.02
C PHE A 58 5.10 -0.21 9.26
N VAL A 59 5.37 0.93 9.90
CA VAL A 59 6.13 2.04 9.30
C VAL A 59 7.55 1.62 8.91
N ASP A 60 8.22 0.86 9.77
CA ASP A 60 9.57 0.34 9.49
C ASP A 60 9.55 -0.63 8.30
N ARG A 61 8.58 -1.55 8.26
CA ARG A 61 8.41 -2.49 7.15
C ARG A 61 8.10 -1.78 5.83
N ALA A 62 7.27 -0.74 5.85
CA ALA A 62 7.00 0.09 4.67
C ALA A 62 8.30 0.72 4.12
N THR A 63 9.13 1.27 5.00
CA THR A 63 10.42 1.85 4.63
C THR A 63 11.36 0.80 4.04
N GLN A 64 11.46 -0.37 4.67
CA GLN A 64 12.30 -1.47 4.18
C GLN A 64 11.84 -1.99 2.82
N ALA A 65 10.52 -2.14 2.61
CA ALA A 65 9.96 -2.61 1.35
C ALA A 65 10.19 -1.61 0.21
N TRP A 66 10.15 -0.31 0.50
CA TRP A 66 10.51 0.71 -0.47
C TRP A 66 11.99 0.60 -0.85
N GLN A 67 12.90 0.51 0.12
CA GLN A 67 14.34 0.38 -0.16
C GLN A 67 14.67 -0.90 -0.93
N ALA A 68 13.91 -1.97 -0.69
CA ALA A 68 14.03 -3.23 -1.41
C ALA A 68 13.42 -3.18 -2.82
N GLY A 69 12.68 -2.14 -3.18
CA GLY A 69 11.99 -2.04 -4.46
C GLY A 69 10.86 -3.06 -4.63
N THR A 70 10.26 -3.54 -3.53
CA THR A 70 9.21 -4.58 -3.56
C THR A 70 7.81 -4.00 -3.39
N VAL A 71 7.61 -3.09 -2.44
CA VAL A 71 6.31 -2.45 -2.17
C VAL A 71 6.50 -0.97 -1.87
N ALA A 72 5.66 -0.13 -2.45
CA ALA A 72 5.51 1.26 -2.06
C ALA A 72 4.21 1.41 -1.25
N THR A 73 4.34 1.48 0.06
CA THR A 73 3.22 1.74 0.97
C THR A 73 3.08 3.25 1.14
N PHE A 74 1.85 3.76 0.99
CA PHE A 74 1.51 5.16 1.26
C PHE A 74 0.49 5.26 2.38
N ALA A 75 0.70 6.20 3.28
CA ALA A 75 -0.33 6.73 4.15
C ALA A 75 -1.24 7.66 3.34
N ILE A 76 -2.55 7.47 3.47
CA ILE A 76 -3.58 8.38 2.99
C ILE A 76 -3.79 9.41 4.08
N VAL A 77 -3.46 10.67 3.80
CA VAL A 77 -3.67 11.79 4.71
C VAL A 77 -4.84 12.61 4.17
N TYR A 78 -5.95 12.61 4.89
CA TYR A 78 -7.12 13.43 4.58
C TYR A 78 -7.21 14.61 5.54
N ARG A 79 -7.15 15.83 5.02
CA ARG A 79 -7.19 17.08 5.81
C ARG A 79 -6.19 17.08 6.98
N GLY A 80 -4.98 16.58 6.73
CA GLY A 80 -3.90 16.52 7.72
C GLY A 80 -3.99 15.38 8.72
N ARG A 81 -4.95 14.45 8.60
CA ARG A 81 -5.09 13.28 9.49
C ARG A 81 -4.91 11.99 8.72
N PHE A 82 -4.29 11.00 9.34
CA PHE A 82 -4.20 9.65 8.80
C PHE A 82 -5.59 9.07 8.58
N ALA A 83 -5.84 8.55 7.39
CA ALA A 83 -7.13 8.01 6.96
C ALA A 83 -7.01 6.56 6.45
N GLY A 84 -5.80 5.99 6.46
CA GLY A 84 -5.55 4.61 6.05
C GLY A 84 -4.23 4.48 5.29
N SER A 85 -4.00 3.30 4.75
CA SER A 85 -2.80 2.99 3.95
C SER A 85 -3.16 2.28 2.65
N LEU A 86 -2.34 2.47 1.62
CA LEU A 86 -2.42 1.75 0.35
C LEU A 86 -1.05 1.20 -0.05
N ASP A 87 -1.02 0.00 -0.60
CA ASP A 87 0.19 -0.65 -1.09
C ASP A 87 0.21 -0.69 -2.62
N LEU A 88 1.31 -0.25 -3.22
CA LEU A 88 1.63 -0.52 -4.62
C LEU A 88 2.73 -1.58 -4.67
N ARG A 89 2.39 -2.75 -5.22
CA ARG A 89 3.29 -3.89 -5.38
C ARG A 89 4.12 -3.68 -6.66
N MET A 90 5.45 -3.61 -6.50
CA MET A 90 6.42 -3.30 -7.57
C MET A 90 6.93 -4.55 -8.28
N ASP A 91 6.70 -5.74 -7.70
CA ASP A 91 6.60 -6.99 -8.44
C ASP A 91 5.34 -6.91 -9.30
N GLY A 92 5.41 -6.11 -10.36
CA GLY A 92 4.31 -5.85 -11.28
C GLY A 92 3.64 -7.17 -11.61
N TRP A 93 2.31 -7.14 -11.79
CA TRP A 93 1.53 -8.30 -12.21
C TRP A 93 2.40 -9.09 -13.21
N ALA A 94 2.92 -10.23 -12.77
CA ALA A 94 3.70 -11.02 -13.70
C ALA A 94 2.69 -11.36 -14.77
N ALA A 95 2.90 -10.86 -16.00
CA ALA A 95 2.17 -11.33 -17.15
C ALA A 95 2.11 -12.86 -17.00
N PRO A 96 0.90 -13.45 -16.96
CA PRO A 96 0.72 -14.75 -16.35
C PRO A 96 1.63 -15.73 -17.07
N ARG A 97 2.46 -16.45 -16.30
CA ARG A 97 2.98 -17.74 -16.76
C ARG A 97 1.81 -18.72 -16.76
N SER A 98 0.86 -18.54 -17.67
CA SER A 98 -0.26 -19.45 -17.87
C SER A 98 -0.75 -19.31 -19.31
N GLY A 99 -0.57 -20.40 -20.06
CA GLY A 99 -1.33 -20.60 -21.27
C GLY A 99 -2.82 -20.52 -20.96
N SER A 100 -3.50 -19.58 -21.59
CA SER A 100 -4.87 -19.76 -22.05
C SER A 100 -5.06 -18.76 -23.19
N GLY A 101 -5.07 -19.28 -24.41
CA GLY A 101 -5.45 -18.51 -25.57
C GLY A 101 -6.94 -18.18 -25.44
N TRP A 102 -7.27 -16.89 -25.41
CA TRP A 102 -8.65 -16.47 -25.61
C TRP A 102 -9.02 -16.69 -27.08
N PRO A 103 -10.15 -17.36 -27.39
CA PRO A 103 -10.56 -17.53 -28.78
C PRO A 103 -10.99 -16.17 -29.35
N ARG A 104 -10.29 -15.69 -30.37
CA ARG A 104 -10.82 -14.63 -31.23
C ARG A 104 -12.09 -15.18 -31.89
N GLY A 105 -13.22 -14.54 -31.62
CA GLY A 105 -14.48 -14.85 -32.28
C GLY A 105 -14.30 -14.82 -33.80
N ARG A 106 -14.74 -15.88 -34.47
CA ARG A 106 -14.92 -15.85 -35.93
C ARG A 106 -15.94 -14.77 -36.25
N ALA A 107 -15.53 -13.75 -37.00
CA ALA A 107 -16.47 -13.01 -37.81
C ALA A 107 -16.98 -13.97 -38.89
N ALA A 108 -18.24 -14.38 -38.80
CA ALA A 108 -18.96 -14.93 -39.94
C ALA A 108 -19.37 -13.76 -40.84
N ALA A 109 -18.92 -13.77 -42.09
CA ALA A 109 -19.41 -12.90 -43.14
C ALA A 109 -19.77 -13.79 -44.34
N GLY A 110 -21.00 -13.64 -44.83
CA GLY A 110 -21.47 -14.17 -46.12
C GLY A 110 -22.10 -15.53 -46.06
#